data_AF-A0A9D6Y9X8-F1
#
_entry.id   AF-A0A9D6Y9X8-F1
#
_cell.length_a   1.000
_cell.length_b   1.000
_cell.length_c   1.000
_cell.angle_alpha   90.00
_cell.angle_beta   90.00
_cell.angle_gamma   90.00
#
_symmetry.space_group_name_H-M   'P 1'
#
loop_
_entity.id
_entity.type
_entity.pdbx_description
1 polymer ?
#
loop_
_entity_poly.entity_id
_entity_poly.type
_entity_poly.pdbx_seq_one_letter_code
_entity_poly.pdbx_strand_id
1 'polypeptide(L)'
;MDPAQQAELEAALTLMPRAIRTKLDRVGIKVHLKEWQALDLAERAQLRDAPCTTTGEAEEFAALADALVQRRTGKRPDRLPPASQP
;
A
#
# COMPACT_ATOMS: atom_id res chain seq x y z
N MET A 1 9.06 22.41 5.58
CA MET A 1 8.15 21.26 5.73
C MET A 1 7.61 21.32 7.14
N ASP A 2 6.37 21.76 7.29
CA ASP A 2 5.77 22.09 8.57
C ASP A 2 5.47 20.83 9.41
N PRO A 3 5.83 20.77 10.71
CA PRO A 3 5.64 19.59 11.55
C PRO A 3 4.15 19.23 11.74
N ALA A 4 3.25 20.23 11.64
CA ALA A 4 1.80 20.01 11.65
C ALA A 4 1.30 19.30 10.39
N GLN A 5 1.86 19.61 9.22
CA GLN A 5 1.56 18.88 7.98
C GLN A 5 2.10 17.46 8.03
N GLN A 6 3.21 17.23 8.72
CA GLN A 6 3.73 15.89 8.93
C GLN A 6 2.77 15.06 9.80
N ALA A 7 2.34 15.58 10.94
CA ALA A 7 1.41 14.87 11.82
C ALA A 7 0.05 14.55 11.15
N GLU A 8 -0.51 15.46 10.35
CA GLU A 8 -1.74 15.22 9.57
C GLU A 8 -1.52 14.10 8.53
N LEU A 9 -0.35 14.10 7.87
CA LEU A 9 0.03 13.07 6.91
C LEU A 9 0.24 11.72 7.60
N GLU A 10 0.79 11.70 8.81
CA GLU A 10 0.96 10.50 9.64
C GLU A 10 -0.39 9.96 10.14
N ALA A 11 -1.29 10.84 10.57
CA ALA A 11 -2.66 10.47 10.95
C ALA A 11 -3.46 9.94 9.74
N ALA A 12 -3.28 10.56 8.57
CA ALA A 12 -3.86 10.09 7.31
C ALA A 12 -3.30 8.73 6.86
N LEU A 13 -2.13 8.31 7.35
CA LEU A 13 -1.56 6.97 7.12
C LEU A 13 -2.05 5.93 8.14
N THR A 14 -2.71 6.33 9.23
CA THR A 14 -3.37 5.41 10.18
C THR A 14 -4.55 4.70 9.52
N LEU A 15 -5.28 5.41 8.66
CA LEU A 15 -6.25 4.84 7.74
C LEU A 15 -5.57 4.60 6.39
N MET A 16 -5.97 3.57 5.65
CA MET A 16 -5.40 3.35 4.32
C MET A 16 -5.84 4.51 3.39
N PRO A 17 -4.92 5.33 2.87
CA PRO A 17 -5.27 6.43 2.00
C PRO A 17 -5.96 5.92 0.73
N ARG A 18 -6.91 6.68 0.20
CA ARG A 18 -7.58 6.34 -1.08
C ARG A 18 -6.58 6.12 -2.21
N ALA A 19 -5.52 6.94 -2.28
CA ALA A 19 -4.46 6.80 -3.28
C ALA A 19 -3.75 5.45 -3.23
N ILE A 20 -3.40 4.96 -2.02
CA ILE A 20 -2.81 3.63 -1.83
C ILE A 20 -3.79 2.55 -2.28
N ARG A 21 -5.07 2.66 -1.86
CA ARG A 21 -6.10 1.68 -2.20
C ARG A 21 -6.29 1.58 -3.72
N THR A 22 -6.26 2.71 -4.45
CA THR A 22 -6.32 2.72 -5.91
C THR A 22 -5.09 2.06 -6.54
N LYS A 23 -3.88 2.29 -6.01
CA LYS A 23 -2.66 1.62 -6.49
C LYS A 23 -2.74 0.11 -6.26
N LEU A 24 -3.13 -0.31 -5.06
CA LEU A 24 -3.32 -1.72 -4.69
C LEU A 24 -4.35 -2.42 -5.60
N ASP A 25 -5.48 -1.76 -5.87
CA ASP A 25 -6.50 -2.25 -6.80
C ASP A 25 -5.96 -2.41 -8.23
N ARG A 26 -5.20 -1.42 -8.70
CA ARG A 26 -4.55 -1.45 -10.02
C ARG A 26 -3.58 -2.61 -10.18
N VAL A 27 -2.85 -2.95 -9.13
CA VAL A 27 -1.89 -4.08 -9.15
C VAL A 27 -2.50 -5.41 -8.74
N GLY A 28 -3.81 -5.43 -8.46
CA GLY A 28 -4.53 -6.63 -8.06
C GLY A 28 -4.07 -7.18 -6.71
N ILE A 29 -3.71 -6.32 -5.75
CA ILE A 29 -3.36 -6.73 -4.38
C ILE A 29 -4.42 -6.23 -3.40
N LYS A 30 -4.86 -7.11 -2.52
CA LYS A 30 -5.78 -6.82 -1.42
C LYS A 30 -5.02 -6.85 -0.11
N VAL A 31 -4.77 -5.65 0.43
CA VAL A 31 -4.26 -5.48 1.79
C VAL A 31 -5.43 -5.16 2.72
N HIS A 32 -5.63 -5.98 3.74
CA HIS A 32 -6.62 -5.72 4.78
C HIS A 32 -6.15 -4.60 5.71
N LEU A 33 -7.11 -3.90 6.33
CA LEU A 33 -6.79 -2.81 7.27
C LEU A 33 -5.86 -3.26 8.41
N LYS A 34 -6.01 -4.50 8.90
CA LYS A 34 -5.13 -5.06 9.94
C LYS A 34 -3.68 -5.23 9.46
N GLU A 35 -3.48 -5.64 8.21
CA GLU A 35 -2.15 -5.81 7.63
C GLU A 35 -1.51 -4.45 7.37
N TRP A 36 -2.28 -3.47 6.87
CA TRP A 36 -1.84 -2.09 6.73
C TRP A 36 -1.45 -1.48 8.08
N GLN A 37 -2.27 -1.69 9.11
CA GLN A 37 -1.99 -1.22 10.46
C GLN A 37 -0.77 -1.90 11.11
N ALA A 38 -0.37 -3.08 10.64
CA ALA A 38 0.85 -3.76 11.08
C ALA A 38 2.12 -3.18 10.44
N LEU A 39 2.00 -2.45 9.32
CA LEU A 39 3.11 -1.72 8.72
C LEU A 39 3.47 -0.50 9.56
N ASP A 40 4.76 -0.18 9.65
CA ASP A 40 5.21 1.06 10.27
C ASP A 40 4.96 2.28 9.39
N LEU A 41 4.94 3.46 9.99
CA LEU A 41 4.81 4.74 9.31
C LEU A 41 5.81 4.92 8.15
N ALA A 42 7.07 4.49 8.33
CA ALA A 42 8.08 4.54 7.29
C ALA A 42 7.79 3.61 6.10
N GLU A 43 7.20 2.44 6.33
CA GLU A 43 6.83 1.48 5.29
C GLU A 43 5.58 1.95 4.53
N ARG A 44 4.60 2.51 5.25
CA ARG A 44 3.42 3.14 4.65
C ARG A 44 3.80 4.36 3.82
N ALA A 45 4.75 5.16 4.28
CA ALA A 45 5.29 6.29 3.53
C ALA A 45 5.99 5.81 2.25
N GLN A 46 6.79 4.73 2.30
CA GLN A 46 7.40 4.14 1.11
C GLN A 46 6.36 3.70 0.08
N LEU A 47 5.30 2.99 0.49
CA LEU A 47 4.21 2.62 -0.42
C LEU A 47 3.49 3.84 -1.00
N ARG A 48 3.36 4.92 -0.22
CA ARG A 48 2.73 6.16 -0.70
C ARG A 48 3.57 6.82 -1.78
N ASP A 49 4.87 6.96 -1.53
CA ASP A 49 5.83 7.61 -2.43
C ASP A 49 6.15 6.77 -3.67
N ALA A 50 6.06 5.43 -3.57
CA ALA A 50 6.34 4.53 -4.66
C ALA A 50 5.45 4.85 -5.88
N PRO A 51 6.04 5.06 -7.06
CA PRO A 51 5.26 5.33 -8.25
C PRO A 51 4.51 4.07 -8.70
N CYS A 52 3.41 4.26 -9.43
CA CYS A 52 2.56 3.17 -9.92
C CYS A 52 1.89 3.58 -11.24
N THR A 53 2.62 4.31 -12.07
CA THR A 53 2.11 4.99 -13.27
C THR A 53 2.20 4.08 -14.49
N THR A 54 3.35 3.41 -14.64
CA THR A 54 3.67 2.44 -15.68
C THR A 54 3.52 1.01 -15.17
N THR A 55 3.51 0.05 -16.09
CA THR A 55 3.41 -1.38 -15.75
C THR A 55 4.58 -1.86 -14.90
N GLY A 56 5.82 -1.43 -15.22
CA GLY A 56 7.00 -1.82 -14.43
C GLY A 56 6.95 -1.27 -13.00
N GLU A 57 6.56 0.00 -12.83
CA GLU A 57 6.38 0.60 -11.50
C GLU A 57 5.27 -0.08 -10.70
N ALA A 58 4.20 -0.50 -11.37
CA ALA A 58 3.13 -1.29 -10.76
C ALA A 58 3.63 -2.66 -10.25
N GLU A 59 4.49 -3.35 -11.02
CA GLU A 59 5.11 -4.60 -10.59
C GLU A 59 6.06 -4.41 -9.40
N GLU A 60 6.86 -3.35 -9.41
CA GLU A 60 7.74 -3.00 -8.29
C GLU A 60 6.93 -2.63 -7.03
N PHE A 61 5.88 -1.82 -7.17
CA PHE A 61 4.97 -1.49 -6.07
C PHE A 61 4.30 -2.75 -5.50
N ALA A 62 3.88 -3.67 -6.37
CA ALA A 62 3.28 -4.94 -5.98
C ALA A 62 4.25 -5.81 -5.18
N ALA A 63 5.49 -5.94 -5.64
CA ALA A 63 6.54 -6.68 -4.95
C ALA A 63 6.89 -6.04 -3.60
N LEU A 64 6.96 -4.71 -3.54
CA LEU A 64 7.19 -3.96 -2.31
C LEU A 64 6.08 -4.20 -1.28
N ALA A 65 4.81 -4.09 -1.69
CA ALA A 65 3.67 -4.34 -0.82
C ALA A 65 3.65 -5.78 -0.28
N ASP A 66 3.94 -6.78 -1.14
CA ASP A 66 4.02 -8.19 -0.74
C ASP A 66 5.12 -8.41 0.30
N ALA A 67 6.32 -7.88 0.05
CA ALA A 67 7.47 -8.01 0.94
C ALA A 67 7.22 -7.36 2.31
N LEU A 68 6.64 -6.16 2.33
CA LEU A 68 6.33 -5.44 3.57
C LEU A 68 5.26 -6.17 4.39
N VAL A 69 4.16 -6.58 3.77
CA VAL A 69 3.08 -7.30 4.45
C VAL A 69 3.57 -8.66 4.95
N GLN A 70 4.33 -9.40 4.14
CA GLN A 70 4.91 -10.69 4.54
C GLN A 70 5.88 -10.53 5.71
N ARG A 71 6.76 -9.52 5.68
CA ARG A 71 7.71 -9.26 6.76
C ARG A 71 7.02 -8.93 8.08
N ARG A 72 5.88 -8.22 8.04
CA ARG A 72 5.16 -7.78 9.24
C ARG A 72 4.16 -8.78 9.79
N THR A 73 3.47 -9.49 8.91
CA THR A 73 2.35 -10.37 9.27
C THR A 73 2.70 -11.85 9.15
N GLY A 74 3.84 -12.18 8.54
CA GLY A 74 4.23 -13.54 8.18
C GLY A 74 3.41 -14.13 7.03
N LYS A 75 2.48 -13.38 6.43
CA LYS A 75 1.58 -13.84 5.37
C LYS A 75 1.65 -12.91 4.17
N ARG A 76 1.45 -13.47 2.98
CA ARG A 76 1.31 -12.65 1.77
C ARG A 76 -0.06 -11.97 1.75
N PRO A 77 -0.14 -10.74 1.25
CA PRO A 77 -1.43 -10.10 1.02
C PRO A 77 -2.22 -10.91 -0.01
N ASP A 78 -3.53 -10.88 0.13
CA ASP A 78 -4.43 -11.59 -0.79
C ASP A 78 -4.34 -10.95 -2.18
N ARG A 79 -4.46 -11.75 -3.24
CA ARG A 79 -4.49 -11.23 -4.61
C ARG A 79 -5.94 -10.96 -4.97
N LEU A 80 -6.22 -9.74 -5.45
CA LEU A 80 -7.52 -9.50 -6.07
C LEU A 80 -7.60 -10.39 -7.32
N PRO A 81 -8.73 -11.09 -7.52
CA PRO A 81 -8.95 -11.75 -8.80
C PRO A 81 -8.86 -10.69 -9.90
N PRO A 82 -8.32 -11.04 -11.10
CA PRO A 82 -8.48 -10.15 -12.25
C PRO A 82 -9.96 -9.85 -12.34
N ALA A 83 -10.34 -8.57 -12.34
CA ALA A 83 -11.74 -8.18 -12.39
C ALA A 83 -12.39 -9.00 -13.50
N SER A 84 -13.33 -9.89 -13.14
CA SER A 84 -14.10 -10.64 -14.12
C SER A 84 -14.86 -9.59 -14.92
N GLN A 85 -14.26 -9.17 -16.03
CA GLN A 85 -14.92 -8.32 -17.00
C GLN A 85 -16.13 -9.12 -17.51
N PRO A 86 -17.35 -8.57 -17.44
CA PRO A 86 -18.51 -9.19 -18.06
C PRO A 86 -18.36 -9.26 -19.58
#